data_AF-A0A6G3X3T0-F1
#
_entry.id   AF-A0A6G3X3T0-F1
#
_cell.length_a   1.000
_cell.length_b   1.000
_cell.length_c   1.000
_cell.angle_alpha   90.00
_cell.angle_beta   90.00
_cell.angle_gamma   90.00
#
_symmetry.space_group_name_H-M   'P 1'
#
loop_
_entity.id
_entity.type
_entity.pdbx_description
1 polymer ?
#
loop_
_entity_poly.entity_id
_entity_poly.type
_entity_poly.pdbx_seq_one_letter_code
_entity_poly.pdbx_strand_id
1 'polypeptide(L)'
;EQHYGEHKGRPFYEPLMEFMQSGPVVALVAEGERVIEGVRTLAGPTDPIAAAPGSIRGDFGTITRENLIHASDSEESAERELKLFFPGLS
;
A
#
# COMPACT_ATOMS: atom_id res chain seq x y z
N GLU A 1 8.74 6.24 -8.18
CA GLU A 1 8.01 6.83 -9.32
C GLU A 1 7.14 5.81 -10.06
N GLN A 2 7.68 4.68 -10.52
CA GLN A 2 6.90 3.70 -11.31
C GLN A 2 5.70 3.12 -10.55
N HIS A 3 5.86 2.81 -9.26
CA HIS A 3 4.81 2.22 -8.42
C HIS A 3 3.54 3.09 -8.33
N TYR A 4 3.70 4.40 -8.10
CA TYR A 4 2.61 5.37 -8.00
C TYR A 4 2.39 6.18 -9.28
N GLY A 5 2.90 5.71 -10.43
CA GLY A 5 2.87 6.47 -11.68
C GLY A 5 1.46 6.87 -12.13
N GLU A 6 0.46 6.06 -11.81
CA GLU A 6 -0.96 6.33 -12.06
C GLU A 6 -1.52 7.55 -11.29
N HIS A 7 -0.82 8.00 -10.24
CA HIS A 7 -1.20 9.17 -9.45
C HIS A 7 -0.50 10.44 -9.92
N LYS A 8 0.38 10.38 -10.93
CA LYS A 8 1.13 11.55 -11.41
C LYS A 8 0.16 12.67 -11.84
N GLY A 9 0.42 13.89 -11.35
CA GLY A 9 -0.45 15.05 -11.56
C GLY A 9 -1.60 15.22 -10.56
N ARG A 10 -1.80 14.26 -9.65
CA ARG A 10 -2.71 14.44 -8.50
C ARG A 10 -2.05 15.36 -7.46
N PRO A 11 -2.81 16.20 -6.73
CA PRO A 11 -2.26 17.11 -5.71
C PRO A 11 -1.49 16.41 -4.58
N PHE A 12 -1.75 15.12 -4.36
CA PHE A 12 -1.12 14.32 -3.31
C PHE A 12 0.09 13.50 -3.79
N TYR A 13 0.44 13.55 -5.09
CA TYR A 13 1.49 12.70 -5.65
C TYR A 13 2.89 13.02 -5.12
N GLU A 14 3.30 14.30 -5.13
CA GLU A 14 4.62 14.69 -4.64
C GLU A 14 4.79 14.38 -3.14
N PRO A 15 3.84 14.73 -2.24
CA PRO A 15 3.92 14.33 -0.83
C PRO A 15 3.97 12.82 -0.61
N LEU A 16 3.24 12.03 -1.42
CA LEU A 16 3.29 10.57 -1.36
C LEU A 16 4.68 10.04 -1.73
N MET A 17 5.28 10.58 -2.78
CA MET A 17 6.62 10.21 -3.21
C MET A 17 7.68 10.58 -2.16
N GLU A 18 7.58 11.76 -1.54
CA GLU A 18 8.46 12.18 -0.44
C GLU A 18 8.34 11.22 0.75
N PHE A 19 7.12 10.91 1.19
CA PHE A 19 6.88 10.01 2.32
C PHE A 19 7.47 8.62 2.08
N MET A 20 7.21 8.03 0.90
CA MET A 20 7.69 6.69 0.55
C MET A 20 9.22 6.60 0.39
N GLN A 21 9.90 7.75 0.25
CA GLN A 21 11.36 7.85 0.18
C GLN A 21 12.00 8.30 1.51
N SER A 22 11.19 8.61 2.54
CA SER A 22 11.67 9.14 3.81
C SER A 22 12.42 8.12 4.68
N GLY A 23 12.31 6.83 4.36
CA GLY A 23 12.95 5.75 5.10
C GLY A 23 12.90 4.41 4.38
N PRO A 24 13.54 3.37 4.95
CA PRO A 24 13.48 2.02 4.40
C PRO A 24 12.06 1.44 4.52
N VAL A 25 11.68 0.62 3.54
CA VAL A 25 10.41 -0.11 3.51
C VAL A 25 10.65 -1.60 3.51
N VAL A 26 9.67 -2.36 4.01
CA VAL A 26 9.63 -3.82 3.87
C VAL A 26 8.66 -4.15 2.73
N ALA A 27 9.19 -4.71 1.64
CA ALA A 27 8.38 -5.30 0.59
C ALA A 27 8.19 -6.80 0.87
N LEU A 28 6.96 -7.30 0.69
CA LEU A 28 6.62 -8.72 0.85
C LEU A 28 5.62 -9.16 -0.22
N VAL A 29 5.55 -10.46 -0.44
CA VAL A 29 4.52 -11.11 -1.26
C VAL A 29 3.68 -12.00 -0.37
N ALA A 30 2.36 -11.89 -0.48
CA ALA A 30 1.40 -12.69 0.26
C ALA A 30 0.59 -13.55 -0.71
N GLU A 31 0.37 -14.82 -0.36
CA GLU A 31 -0.44 -15.77 -1.12
C GLU A 31 -1.56 -16.34 -0.27
N GLY A 32 -2.67 -16.74 -0.90
CA GLY A 32 -3.80 -17.35 -0.23
C GLY A 32 -5.13 -17.09 -0.93
N GLU A 33 -6.19 -17.74 -0.42
CA GLU A 33 -7.54 -17.53 -0.91
C GLU A 33 -8.00 -16.09 -0.60
N ARG A 34 -8.49 -15.37 -1.63
CA ARG A 34 -8.95 -13.97 -1.53
C ARG A 34 -7.90 -13.05 -0.87
N VAL A 35 -6.61 -13.30 -1.11
CA VAL A 35 -5.51 -12.62 -0.41
C VAL A 35 -5.54 -11.10 -0.54
N ILE A 36 -5.90 -10.57 -1.71
CA ILE A 36 -6.01 -9.11 -1.92
C ILE A 36 -7.04 -8.52 -0.97
N GLU A 37 -8.24 -9.10 -0.91
CA GLU A 37 -9.28 -8.66 0.00
C GLU A 37 -8.83 -8.81 1.46
N GLY A 38 -8.28 -9.97 1.81
CA GLY A 38 -7.82 -10.26 3.17
C GLY A 38 -6.78 -9.25 3.67
N VAL A 39 -5.74 -8.98 2.87
CA VAL A 39 -4.69 -8.00 3.23
C VAL A 39 -5.27 -6.59 3.32
N ARG A 40 -6.20 -6.21 2.43
CA ARG A 40 -6.85 -4.89 2.50
C ARG A 40 -7.74 -4.74 3.73
N THR A 41 -8.43 -5.80 4.14
CA THR A 41 -9.20 -5.84 5.39
C THR A 41 -8.28 -5.69 6.60
N LEU A 42 -7.13 -6.39 6.62
CA LEU A 42 -6.12 -6.23 7.67
C LEU A 42 -5.52 -4.82 7.70
N ALA A 43 -5.29 -4.21 6.53
CA ALA A 43 -4.80 -2.85 6.43
C ALA A 43 -5.79 -1.83 7.00
N GLY A 44 -7.08 -1.99 6.71
CA GLY A 44 -8.12 -1.01 7.01
C GLY A 44 -8.19 0.14 5.98
N PRO A 45 -9.19 1.03 6.06
CA PRO A 45 -9.34 2.17 5.15
C PRO A 45 -8.16 3.14 5.23
N THR A 46 -7.93 3.92 4.17
CA THR A 46 -6.79 4.85 4.03
C THR A 46 -6.73 5.90 5.15
N ASP A 47 -7.89 6.31 5.67
CA ASP A 47 -7.99 7.20 6.83
C ASP A 47 -7.95 6.39 8.13
N PRO A 48 -6.89 6.54 8.96
CA PRO A 48 -6.77 5.86 10.26
C PRO A 48 -7.96 6.10 11.20
N ILE A 49 -8.58 7.29 11.14
CA ILE A 49 -9.73 7.62 12.01
C ILE A 49 -10.97 6.78 11.66
N ALA A 50 -11.12 6.44 10.39
CA ALA A 50 -12.21 5.59 9.92
C ALA A 50 -11.89 4.09 10.04
N ALA A 51 -10.67 3.74 10.41
CA ALA A 51 -10.23 2.35 10.48
C ALA A 51 -10.67 1.67 11.78
N ALA A 52 -11.06 0.41 11.69
CA ALA A 52 -11.47 -0.36 12.86
C ALA A 52 -10.26 -0.68 13.76
N PRO A 53 -10.42 -0.69 15.09
CA PRO A 53 -9.41 -1.22 16.00
C PRO A 53 -8.99 -2.65 15.61
N GLY A 54 -7.71 -2.96 15.68
CA GLY A 54 -7.13 -4.24 15.24
C GLY A 54 -6.74 -4.28 13.76
N SER A 55 -7.08 -3.27 12.96
CA SER A 55 -6.48 -3.08 11.63
C SER A 55 -5.15 -2.34 11.75
N ILE A 56 -4.24 -2.55 10.80
CA ILE A 56 -2.91 -1.94 10.82
C ILE A 56 -3.01 -0.41 10.87
N ARG A 57 -3.90 0.19 10.07
CA ARG A 57 -4.10 1.65 10.07
C ARG A 57 -4.83 2.14 11.30
N GLY A 58 -5.77 1.36 11.85
CA GLY A 58 -6.46 1.73 13.10
C GLY A 58 -5.53 1.74 14.31
N ASP A 59 -4.59 0.79 14.37
CA ASP A 59 -3.70 0.64 15.51
C ASP A 59 -2.42 1.49 15.41
N PHE A 60 -1.91 1.73 14.19
CA PHE A 60 -0.60 2.34 13.97
C PHE A 60 -0.58 3.51 12.99
N GLY A 61 -1.68 3.80 12.29
CA GLY A 61 -1.76 4.93 11.37
C GLY A 61 -1.83 6.27 12.12
N THR A 62 -1.11 7.28 11.66
CA THR A 62 -1.09 8.61 12.28
C THR A 62 -2.04 9.57 11.57
N ILE A 63 -1.89 9.69 10.25
CA ILE A 63 -2.69 10.53 9.36
C ILE A 63 -2.87 9.84 8.01
N THR A 64 -3.86 10.28 7.22
CA THR A 64 -4.21 9.65 5.93
C THR A 64 -3.03 9.52 4.96
N ARG A 65 -2.07 10.45 4.99
CA ARG A 65 -0.88 10.46 4.11
C ARG A 65 0.27 9.60 4.64
N GLU A 66 0.25 9.23 5.91
CA GLU A 66 1.29 8.47 6.61
C GLU A 66 0.66 7.23 7.25
N ASN A 67 -0.06 6.46 6.43
CA ASN A 67 -0.90 5.35 6.91
C ASN A 67 -0.19 3.98 6.93
N LEU A 68 1.15 4.00 6.98
CA LEU A 68 2.05 2.89 7.27
C LEU A 68 2.12 1.73 6.25
N ILE A 69 1.04 1.38 5.58
CA ILE A 69 0.94 0.19 4.71
C ILE A 69 0.33 0.50 3.34
N HIS A 70 0.94 -0.07 2.30
CA HIS A 70 0.38 -0.21 0.96
C HIS A 70 -0.03 -1.66 0.71
N ALA A 71 -1.12 -1.86 -0.02
CA ALA A 71 -1.54 -3.17 -0.51
C ALA A 71 -2.24 -2.99 -1.87
N SER A 72 -1.94 -3.89 -2.82
CA SER A 72 -2.56 -3.90 -4.14
C SER A 72 -4.09 -3.92 -4.01
N ASP A 73 -4.79 -3.27 -4.94
CA ASP A 73 -6.25 -3.13 -4.91
C ASP A 73 -6.99 -4.11 -5.83
N SER A 74 -6.26 -4.78 -6.71
CA SER A 74 -6.76 -5.65 -7.77
C SER A 74 -5.66 -6.61 -8.21
N GLU A 75 -6.05 -7.68 -8.92
CA GLU A 75 -5.11 -8.64 -9.50
C GLU A 75 -4.17 -7.96 -10.51
N GLU A 76 -4.69 -7.05 -11.33
CA GLU A 76 -3.90 -6.27 -12.29
C GLU A 76 -2.84 -5.40 -11.59
N SER A 77 -3.21 -4.71 -10.51
CA SER A 77 -2.25 -3.96 -9.70
C SER A 77 -1.24 -4.88 -9.03
N ALA A 78 -1.66 -6.02 -8.48
CA ALA A 78 -0.75 -6.98 -7.86
C ALA A 78 0.29 -7.50 -8.85
N GLU A 79 -0.12 -7.91 -10.05
CA GLU A 79 0.80 -8.39 -11.09
C GLU A 79 1.83 -7.33 -11.50
N ARG A 80 1.39 -6.07 -11.67
CA ARG A 80 2.26 -4.94 -12.00
C ARG A 80 3.28 -4.68 -10.88
N GLU A 81 2.80 -4.66 -9.64
CA GLU A 81 3.61 -4.39 -8.45
C GLU A 81 4.63 -5.50 -8.18
N LEU A 82 4.24 -6.77 -8.34
CA LEU A 82 5.13 -7.93 -8.23
C LEU A 82 6.29 -7.85 -9.23
N LYS A 83 6.01 -7.54 -10.50
CA LYS A 83 7.04 -7.37 -11.53
C LYS A 83 7.99 -6.22 -11.22
N LEU A 84 7.50 -5.18 -10.54
CA LEU A 84 8.30 -4.01 -10.18
C LEU A 84 9.24 -4.28 -9.00
N PHE A 85 8.74 -4.89 -7.92
CA PHE A 85 9.50 -5.09 -6.68
C PHE A 85 10.24 -6.43 -6.63
N PHE A 86 9.75 -7.45 -7.35
CA PHE A 86 10.29 -8.81 -7.36
C PHE A 86 10.43 -9.36 -8.79
N PRO A 87 11.25 -8.74 -9.66
CA PRO A 87 11.36 -9.11 -11.08
C PRO A 87 11.86 -10.54 -11.35
N GLY A 88 12.43 -11.21 -10.34
CA GLY A 88 12.87 -12.61 -10.42
C GLY A 88 11.91 -13.63 -9.81
N LEU A 89 10.75 -13.18 -9.31
CA LEU A 89 9.71 -14.07 -8.80
C LEU A 89 8.90 -14.55 -10.00
N SER A 90 9.13 -15.80 -10.40
CA SER A 90 8.49 -16.49 -11.53
C SER A 90 7.18 -17.15 -11.12
#